data_AF-A0A8D8HAS4-F1
#
_entry.id   AF-A0A8D8HAS4-F1
#
_cell.length_a   1.000
_cell.length_b   1.000
_cell.length_c   1.000
_cell.angle_alpha   90.00
_cell.angle_beta   90.00
_cell.angle_gamma   90.00
#
_symmetry.space_group_name_H-M   'P 1'
#
loop_
_entity.id
_entity.type
_entity.pdbx_description
1 polymer ?
#
loop_
_entity_poly.entity_id
_entity_poly.type
_entity_poly.pdbx_seq_one_letter_code
_entity_poly.pdbx_strand_id
1 'polypeptide(L)'
;MGPKKGKKGSPRHRTGPPPPGPSSLFIFAEDNFIRRLTKFIIEWPPFEYAVLLTIIANCVVLALEEHLPHGDKTVLAQKLELTESYFLCIFTIEAALKIVALGLVLHTDSYLRNIWNMMDFFVVFTGLVTLLPLPLDVDLRTLRSIRVLRPLKLVSGVPSLQVVLKSIIKAMAPLLQIGLLVLFAIVIFAIIGLEFYSGALHKSCYSLEDAFEIVEEGDMPTPCYDDDDTMNVELPAGVHLCNHNESACIEQWEGPNFG
;
A
#
# COMPACT_ATOMS: atom_id res chain seq x y z
N MET A 1 -41.10 11.11 60.24
CA MET A 1 -41.57 12.44 59.80
C MET A 1 -41.20 12.60 58.32
N GLY A 2 -42.14 12.37 57.39
CA GLY A 2 -42.06 13.03 56.08
C GLY A 2 -42.45 14.52 56.22
N PRO A 3 -42.53 15.35 55.16
CA PRO A 3 -43.20 14.93 53.92
C PRO A 3 -42.82 15.66 52.58
N LYS A 4 -43.54 15.20 51.53
CA LYS A 4 -43.96 15.86 50.26
C LYS A 4 -43.04 15.88 49.01
N LYS A 5 -43.32 14.86 48.19
CA LYS A 5 -43.28 14.77 46.72
C LYS A 5 -43.82 16.01 45.98
N GLY A 6 -43.09 16.45 44.96
CA GLY A 6 -43.57 17.30 43.86
C GLY A 6 -43.73 16.49 42.56
N LYS A 7 -44.97 16.39 42.06
CA LYS A 7 -45.34 15.84 40.75
C LYS A 7 -44.90 16.77 39.61
N LYS A 8 -44.49 16.19 38.47
CA LYS A 8 -44.63 16.65 37.07
C LYS A 8 -43.70 15.76 36.23
N GLY A 9 -44.02 15.13 35.12
CA GLY A 9 -45.22 14.99 34.29
C GLY A 9 -44.79 14.02 33.17
N SER A 10 -45.60 13.02 32.87
CA SER A 10 -45.36 12.06 31.78
C SER A 10 -45.40 12.78 30.42
N PRO A 11 -44.40 12.61 29.53
CA PRO A 11 -44.55 13.01 28.14
C PRO A 11 -45.16 11.83 27.36
N ARG A 12 -46.46 11.98 27.12
CA ARG A 12 -47.28 11.46 26.02
C ARG A 12 -46.54 10.64 24.95
N HIS A 13 -47.05 9.42 24.78
CA HIS A 13 -47.00 8.63 23.56
C HIS A 13 -47.29 9.54 22.35
N ARG A 14 -46.28 9.88 21.54
CA ARG A 14 -46.49 10.48 20.22
C ARG A 14 -46.83 9.33 19.27
N THR A 15 -48.12 9.03 19.13
CA THR A 15 -48.64 8.29 17.97
C THR A 15 -48.73 9.26 16.80
N GLY A 16 -47.61 9.45 16.12
CA GLY A 16 -47.53 10.08 14.81
C GLY A 16 -46.55 9.27 13.97
N PRO A 17 -46.72 9.17 12.65
CA PRO A 17 -45.71 8.55 11.81
C PRO A 17 -44.36 9.27 12.04
N PRO A 18 -43.23 8.53 12.05
CA PRO A 18 -41.92 9.14 12.22
C PRO A 18 -41.71 10.22 11.14
N PRO A 19 -41.00 11.33 11.46
CA PRO A 19 -40.70 12.36 10.48
C PRO A 19 -39.93 11.75 9.31
N PRO A 20 -40.19 12.16 8.06
CA PRO A 20 -39.48 11.64 6.90
C PRO A 20 -37.99 11.90 7.07
N GLY A 21 -37.20 10.84 7.06
CA GLY A 21 -35.76 10.89 7.10
C GLY A 21 -35.21 11.56 5.83
N PRO A 22 -33.98 12.08 5.89
CA PRO A 22 -33.42 12.82 4.77
C PRO A 22 -33.36 11.98 3.48
N SER A 23 -33.36 12.64 2.34
CA SER A 23 -33.25 12.00 1.02
C SER A 23 -31.78 11.69 0.73
N SER A 24 -31.49 10.48 0.24
CA SER A 24 -30.19 10.21 -0.37
C SER A 24 -30.12 10.92 -1.72
N LEU A 25 -29.04 11.67 -1.98
CA LEU A 25 -28.76 12.30 -3.28
C LEU A 25 -29.70 13.44 -3.73
N PHE A 26 -30.49 14.05 -2.84
CA PHE A 26 -31.47 15.10 -3.19
C PHE A 26 -32.54 14.72 -4.24
N ILE A 27 -32.51 13.48 -4.76
CA ILE A 27 -33.41 12.97 -5.80
C ILE A 27 -34.18 11.71 -5.33
N PHE A 28 -33.66 10.95 -4.36
CA PHE A 28 -34.34 9.76 -3.84
C PHE A 28 -34.89 10.02 -2.42
N ALA A 29 -36.17 10.40 -2.37
CA ALA A 29 -36.96 10.38 -1.14
C ALA A 29 -36.97 8.97 -0.51
N GLU A 30 -37.15 8.90 0.81
CA GLU A 30 -37.13 7.67 1.61
C GLU A 30 -38.10 6.57 1.13
N ASP A 31 -39.10 6.95 0.33
CA ASP A 31 -40.20 6.11 -0.17
C ASP A 31 -39.99 5.47 -1.56
N ASN A 32 -38.85 5.68 -2.23
CA ASN A 32 -38.63 5.11 -3.57
C ASN A 32 -38.41 3.58 -3.50
N PHE A 33 -39.23 2.81 -4.24
CA PHE A 33 -39.18 1.34 -4.35
C PHE A 33 -37.77 0.82 -4.65
N ILE A 34 -37.02 1.56 -5.47
CA ILE A 34 -35.63 1.24 -5.84
C ILE A 34 -34.73 1.21 -4.60
N ARG A 35 -34.80 2.20 -3.70
CA ARG A 35 -33.98 2.23 -2.47
C ARG A 35 -34.36 1.08 -1.53
N ARG A 36 -35.64 0.75 -1.44
CA ARG A 36 -36.14 -0.36 -0.62
C ARG A 36 -35.69 -1.73 -1.15
N LEU A 37 -35.74 -1.92 -2.47
CA LEU A 37 -35.25 -3.12 -3.13
C LEU A 37 -33.73 -3.24 -2.99
N THR A 38 -32.97 -2.17 -3.19
CA THR A 38 -31.51 -2.18 -3.06
C THR A 38 -31.08 -2.44 -1.60
N LYS A 39 -31.76 -1.87 -0.60
CA LYS A 39 -31.53 -2.21 0.81
C LYS A 39 -31.80 -3.69 1.08
N PHE A 40 -32.92 -4.22 0.58
CA PHE A 40 -33.23 -5.65 0.72
C PHE A 40 -32.17 -6.55 0.08
N ILE A 41 -31.65 -6.18 -1.11
CA ILE A 41 -30.60 -6.93 -1.80
C ILE A 41 -29.26 -6.88 -1.05
N ILE A 42 -28.89 -5.74 -0.44
CA ILE A 42 -27.62 -5.60 0.28
C ILE A 42 -27.67 -6.29 1.65
N GLU A 43 -28.82 -6.22 2.33
CA GLU A 43 -29.03 -6.90 3.63
C GLU A 43 -29.17 -8.42 3.48
N TRP A 44 -29.23 -8.95 2.26
CA TRP A 44 -29.30 -10.39 2.01
C TRP A 44 -27.98 -11.09 2.34
N PRO A 45 -27.96 -12.04 3.29
CA PRO A 45 -26.74 -12.78 3.63
C PRO A 45 -26.06 -13.49 2.44
N PRO A 46 -26.79 -14.10 1.49
CA PRO A 46 -26.16 -14.72 0.31
C PRO A 46 -25.43 -13.71 -0.58
N PHE A 47 -25.87 -12.45 -0.63
CA PHE A 47 -25.22 -11.41 -1.43
C PHE A 47 -23.83 -11.10 -0.87
N GLU A 48 -23.69 -11.00 0.45
CA GLU A 48 -22.40 -10.80 1.10
C GLU A 48 -21.42 -11.96 0.83
N TYR A 49 -21.88 -13.21 0.94
CA TYR A 49 -21.07 -14.38 0.62
C TYR A 49 -20.68 -14.45 -0.86
N ALA A 50 -21.59 -14.06 -1.78
CA ALA A 50 -21.28 -14.02 -3.20
C ALA A 50 -20.17 -13.00 -3.51
N VAL A 51 -20.26 -11.79 -2.96
CA VAL A 51 -19.21 -10.76 -3.11
C VAL A 51 -17.89 -11.26 -2.53
N LEU A 52 -17.90 -11.86 -1.34
CA LEU A 52 -16.69 -12.43 -0.74
C LEU A 52 -16.06 -13.52 -1.63
N LEU A 53 -16.87 -14.42 -2.19
CA LEU A 53 -16.39 -15.46 -3.10
C LEU A 53 -15.77 -14.86 -4.37
N THR A 54 -16.36 -13.79 -4.91
CA THR A 54 -15.77 -13.10 -6.08
C THR A 54 -14.43 -12.42 -5.75
N ILE A 55 -14.25 -11.89 -4.53
CA ILE A 55 -12.96 -11.35 -4.09
C ILE A 55 -11.92 -12.47 -4.02
N ILE A 56 -12.25 -13.60 -3.40
CA ILE A 56 -11.35 -14.76 -3.29
C ILE A 56 -10.99 -15.29 -4.68
N ALA A 57 -11.97 -15.44 -5.58
CA ALA A 57 -11.71 -15.86 -6.95
C ALA A 57 -10.79 -14.87 -7.68
N ASN A 58 -10.97 -13.56 -7.49
CA ASN A 58 -10.09 -12.57 -8.08
C ASN A 58 -8.65 -12.65 -7.52
N CYS A 59 -8.47 -12.93 -6.23
CA CYS A 59 -7.16 -13.16 -5.64
C CYS A 59 -6.47 -14.39 -6.24
N VAL A 60 -7.21 -15.48 -6.49
CA VAL A 60 -6.67 -16.69 -7.14
C VAL A 60 -6.24 -16.37 -8.58
N VAL A 61 -7.07 -15.64 -9.34
CA VAL A 61 -6.71 -15.19 -10.70
C VAL A 61 -5.44 -14.35 -10.70
N LEU A 62 -5.31 -13.40 -9.75
CA LEU A 62 -4.12 -12.56 -9.62
C LEU A 62 -2.88 -13.39 -9.25
N ALA A 63 -3.02 -14.41 -8.40
CA ALA A 63 -1.92 -15.29 -8.03
C ALA A 63 -1.44 -16.21 -9.18
N LEU A 64 -2.32 -16.49 -10.15
CA LEU A 64 -2.01 -17.27 -11.34
C LEU A 64 -1.46 -16.42 -12.50
N GLU A 65 -1.37 -15.10 -12.34
CA GLU A 65 -0.89 -14.19 -13.38
C GLU A 65 0.64 -14.25 -13.49
N GLU A 66 1.13 -14.85 -14.58
CA GLU A 66 2.55 -14.90 -14.90
C GLU A 66 3.01 -13.61 -15.58
N HIS A 67 4.02 -12.96 -14.99
CA HIS A 67 4.67 -11.79 -15.57
C HIS A 67 5.90 -12.23 -16.36
N LEU A 68 5.71 -12.62 -17.62
CA LEU A 68 6.84 -13.03 -18.46
C LEU A 68 7.66 -11.81 -18.90
N PRO A 69 9.01 -11.93 -18.93
CA PRO A 69 9.87 -10.89 -19.48
C PRO A 69 9.56 -10.68 -20.98
N HIS A 70 9.87 -9.48 -21.48
CA HIS A 70 9.66 -9.07 -22.88
C HIS A 70 8.20 -8.98 -23.37
N GLY A 71 7.21 -9.06 -22.48
CA GLY A 71 5.80 -8.86 -22.86
C GLY A 71 5.18 -10.05 -23.59
N ASP A 72 5.82 -11.22 -23.53
CA ASP A 72 5.24 -12.46 -23.99
C ASP A 72 3.99 -12.79 -23.19
N LYS A 73 2.88 -13.05 -23.89
CA LYS A 73 1.60 -13.40 -23.27
C LYS A 73 1.24 -14.82 -23.63
N THR A 74 1.18 -15.69 -22.63
CA THR A 74 0.61 -17.04 -22.80
C THR A 74 -0.89 -16.95 -23.05
N VAL A 75 -1.48 -18.00 -23.66
CA VAL A 75 -2.95 -18.08 -23.86
C VAL A 75 -3.69 -17.98 -22.51
N LEU A 76 -3.08 -18.49 -21.44
CA LEU A 76 -3.58 -18.37 -20.07
C LEU A 76 -3.60 -16.90 -19.61
N ALA A 77 -2.51 -16.16 -19.78
CA ALA A 77 -2.43 -14.74 -19.41
C ALA A 77 -3.50 -13.89 -20.12
N GLN A 78 -3.76 -14.13 -21.40
CA GLN A 78 -4.83 -13.42 -22.13
C GLN A 78 -6.24 -13.71 -21.57
N LYS A 79 -6.51 -14.95 -21.13
CA LYS A 79 -7.79 -15.33 -20.51
C LYS A 79 -7.93 -14.73 -19.12
N LEU A 80 -6.84 -14.66 -18.35
CA LEU A 80 -6.80 -14.02 -17.04
C LEU A 80 -7.12 -12.52 -17.17
N GLU A 81 -6.51 -11.80 -18.11
CA GLU A 81 -6.80 -10.37 -18.38
C GLU A 81 -8.29 -10.11 -18.69
N LEU A 82 -8.93 -10.98 -19.49
CA LEU A 82 -10.37 -10.87 -19.74
C LEU A 82 -11.19 -11.06 -18.46
N THR A 83 -10.81 -12.05 -17.63
CA THR A 83 -11.50 -12.38 -16.38
C THR A 83 -11.46 -11.20 -15.38
N GLU A 84 -10.37 -10.44 -15.35
CA GLU A 84 -10.25 -9.26 -14.49
C GLU A 84 -11.29 -8.17 -14.79
N SER A 85 -11.64 -7.97 -16.06
CA SER A 85 -12.67 -7.01 -16.47
C SER A 85 -14.06 -7.41 -15.97
N TYR A 86 -14.36 -8.72 -15.95
CA TYR A 86 -15.60 -9.24 -15.38
C TYR A 86 -15.69 -9.01 -13.87
N PHE A 87 -14.60 -9.26 -13.13
CA PHE A 87 -14.57 -8.97 -11.68
C PHE A 87 -14.77 -7.49 -11.38
N LEU A 88 -14.15 -6.61 -12.16
CA LEU A 88 -14.34 -5.16 -12.01
C LEU A 88 -15.81 -4.75 -12.26
N CYS A 89 -16.46 -5.34 -13.27
CA CYS A 89 -17.88 -5.07 -13.53
C CYS A 89 -18.75 -5.48 -12.32
N ILE A 90 -18.52 -6.66 -11.74
CA ILE A 90 -19.24 -7.13 -10.55
C ILE A 90 -19.04 -6.16 -9.37
N PHE A 91 -17.80 -5.75 -9.08
CA PHE A 91 -17.52 -4.79 -8.01
C PHE A 91 -18.11 -3.41 -8.27
N THR A 92 -18.18 -2.98 -9.53
CA THR A 92 -18.81 -1.72 -9.90
C THR A 92 -20.32 -1.75 -9.62
N ILE A 93 -20.99 -2.85 -9.97
CA ILE A 93 -22.42 -3.03 -9.67
C ILE A 93 -22.66 -3.05 -8.17
N GLU A 94 -21.84 -3.79 -7.41
CA GLU A 94 -21.98 -3.88 -5.96
C GLU A 94 -21.73 -2.53 -5.27
N ALA A 95 -20.71 -1.77 -5.68
CA ALA A 95 -20.48 -0.40 -5.20
C ALA A 95 -21.65 0.54 -5.57
N ALA A 96 -22.17 0.47 -6.79
CA ALA A 96 -23.31 1.27 -7.23
C ALA A 96 -24.57 0.96 -6.41
N LEU A 97 -24.86 -0.32 -6.15
CA LEU A 97 -25.96 -0.74 -5.28
C LEU A 97 -25.78 -0.15 -3.87
N LYS A 98 -24.59 -0.28 -3.26
CA LYS A 98 -24.31 0.26 -1.93
C LYS A 98 -24.50 1.79 -1.87
N ILE A 99 -24.04 2.50 -2.90
CA ILE A 99 -24.21 3.94 -3.02
C ILE A 99 -25.69 4.33 -3.07
N VAL A 100 -26.52 3.59 -3.82
CA VAL A 100 -27.97 3.86 -3.93
C VAL A 100 -28.71 3.57 -2.63
N ALA A 101 -28.38 2.49 -1.91
CA ALA A 101 -29.03 2.14 -0.64
C ALA A 101 -28.68 3.10 0.51
N LEU A 102 -27.40 3.38 0.68
CA LEU A 102 -26.85 4.15 1.82
C LEU A 102 -26.86 5.66 1.57
N GLY A 103 -26.79 6.08 0.30
CA GLY A 103 -26.61 7.48 -0.10
C GLY A 103 -25.13 7.90 -0.09
N LEU A 104 -24.79 8.88 -0.94
CA LEU A 104 -23.40 9.30 -1.15
C LEU A 104 -22.77 10.03 0.06
N VAL A 105 -23.36 11.13 0.55
CA VAL A 105 -22.71 12.02 1.55
C VAL A 105 -23.64 12.57 2.65
N LEU A 106 -24.95 12.70 2.39
CA LEU A 106 -25.85 13.54 3.22
C LEU A 106 -26.39 12.89 4.52
N HIS A 107 -26.24 11.59 4.72
CA HIS A 107 -26.64 10.87 5.94
C HIS A 107 -25.47 10.56 6.88
N THR A 108 -25.74 10.40 8.18
CA THR A 108 -24.74 9.97 9.18
C THR A 108 -24.12 8.61 8.86
N ASP A 109 -24.89 7.69 8.25
CA ASP A 109 -24.44 6.38 7.76
C ASP A 109 -24.17 6.36 6.24
N SER A 110 -23.69 7.49 5.68
CA SER A 110 -23.39 7.59 4.25
C SER A 110 -22.23 6.69 3.82
N TYR A 111 -22.30 6.21 2.58
CA TYR A 111 -21.32 5.30 1.99
C TYR A 111 -19.88 5.81 2.12
N LEU A 112 -19.62 7.08 1.79
CA LEU A 112 -18.26 7.66 1.81
C LEU A 112 -17.72 7.99 3.20
N ARG A 113 -18.55 7.96 4.26
CA ARG A 113 -18.09 8.22 5.63
C ARG A 113 -17.48 6.99 6.30
N ASN A 114 -17.81 5.80 5.80
CA ASN A 114 -17.21 4.55 6.25
C ASN A 114 -15.89 4.30 5.51
N ILE A 115 -14.77 4.27 6.25
CA ILE A 115 -13.41 4.06 5.72
C ILE A 115 -13.33 2.77 4.88
N TRP A 116 -14.06 1.72 5.27
CA TRP A 116 -14.07 0.44 4.54
C TRP A 116 -14.76 0.53 3.19
N ASN A 117 -15.85 1.29 3.11
CA ASN A 117 -16.56 1.55 1.86
C ASN A 117 -15.78 2.54 0.97
N MET A 118 -15.03 3.48 1.56
CA MET A 118 -14.14 4.38 0.82
C MET A 118 -12.99 3.61 0.16
N MET A 119 -12.41 2.62 0.86
CA MET A 119 -11.41 1.72 0.28
C MET A 119 -11.98 0.92 -0.90
N ASP A 120 -13.18 0.37 -0.75
CA ASP A 120 -13.88 -0.32 -1.82
C ASP A 120 -14.11 0.58 -3.04
N PHE A 121 -14.63 1.79 -2.81
CA PHE A 121 -14.81 2.80 -3.85
C PHE A 121 -13.51 3.14 -4.57
N PHE A 122 -12.40 3.30 -3.83
CA PHE A 122 -11.09 3.58 -4.40
C PHE A 122 -10.65 2.46 -5.36
N VAL A 123 -10.77 1.20 -4.95
CA VAL A 123 -10.40 0.04 -5.78
C VAL A 123 -11.24 -0.04 -7.05
N VAL A 124 -12.54 0.23 -6.98
CA VAL A 124 -13.44 0.27 -8.15
C VAL A 124 -13.08 1.45 -9.06
N PHE A 125 -12.84 2.63 -8.47
CA PHE A 125 -12.50 3.84 -9.20
C PHE A 125 -11.19 3.68 -9.98
N THR A 126 -10.12 3.18 -9.35
CA THR A 126 -8.85 2.96 -10.04
C THR A 126 -9.00 1.93 -11.16
N GLY A 127 -9.81 0.88 -10.96
CA GLY A 127 -10.14 -0.09 -12.00
C GLY A 127 -10.88 0.55 -13.19
N LEU A 128 -11.86 1.41 -12.93
CA LEU A 128 -12.62 2.10 -13.97
C LEU A 128 -11.73 3.07 -14.77
N VAL A 129 -10.85 3.80 -14.09
CA VAL A 129 -9.86 4.68 -14.72
C VAL A 129 -8.94 3.89 -15.67
N THR A 130 -8.58 2.65 -15.32
CA THR A 130 -7.76 1.81 -16.23
C THR A 130 -8.48 1.38 -17.51
N LEU A 131 -9.83 1.39 -17.53
CA LEU A 131 -10.62 1.06 -18.71
C LEU A 131 -10.96 2.28 -19.57
N LEU A 132 -10.89 3.49 -19.00
CA LEU A 132 -11.17 4.71 -19.73
C LEU A 132 -9.97 5.04 -20.63
N PRO A 133 -10.15 5.22 -21.95
CA PRO A 133 -9.07 5.65 -22.84
C PRO A 133 -8.78 7.13 -22.57
N LEU A 134 -8.01 7.40 -21.51
CA LEU A 134 -7.53 8.73 -21.20
C LEU A 134 -6.32 9.04 -22.10
N PRO A 135 -6.28 10.22 -22.75
CA PRO A 135 -5.15 10.64 -23.58
C PRO A 135 -3.95 11.11 -22.74
N LEU A 136 -3.78 10.58 -21.52
CA LEU A 136 -2.66 10.91 -20.66
C LEU A 136 -1.55 9.90 -20.90
N ASP A 137 -0.30 10.39 -20.95
CA ASP A 137 0.96 9.63 -21.05
C ASP A 137 1.24 8.79 -19.77
N VAL A 138 0.19 8.33 -19.09
CA VAL A 138 0.28 7.50 -17.91
C VAL A 138 0.58 6.08 -18.34
N ASP A 139 1.71 5.57 -17.88
CA ASP A 139 2.15 4.21 -18.15
C ASP A 139 1.11 3.23 -17.58
N LEU A 140 0.30 2.66 -18.47
CA LEU A 140 -0.84 1.78 -18.13
C LEU A 140 -0.42 0.57 -17.28
N ARG A 141 0.89 0.26 -17.26
CA ARG A 141 1.52 -0.75 -16.41
C ARG A 141 1.36 -0.43 -14.92
N THR A 142 1.59 0.83 -14.52
CA THR A 142 1.50 1.25 -13.11
C THR A 142 0.07 1.20 -12.59
N LEU A 143 -0.89 1.63 -13.41
CA LEU A 143 -2.32 1.56 -13.09
C LEU A 143 -2.82 0.11 -12.97
N ARG A 144 -2.22 -0.81 -13.73
CA ARG A 144 -2.48 -2.24 -13.61
C ARG A 144 -1.97 -2.80 -12.28
N SER A 145 -0.80 -2.36 -11.81
CA SER A 145 -0.24 -2.78 -10.52
C SER A 145 -1.14 -2.43 -9.33
N ILE A 146 -1.94 -1.35 -9.41
CA ILE A 146 -2.91 -0.97 -8.36
C ILE A 146 -3.92 -2.09 -8.07
N ARG A 147 -4.16 -3.01 -9.01
CA ARG A 147 -5.05 -4.17 -8.81
C ARG A 147 -4.57 -5.10 -7.70
N VAL A 148 -3.28 -5.06 -7.32
CA VAL A 148 -2.73 -5.76 -6.14
C VAL A 148 -3.37 -5.31 -4.82
N LEU A 149 -4.08 -4.17 -4.82
CA LEU A 149 -4.82 -3.66 -3.67
C LEU A 149 -6.22 -4.30 -3.54
N ARG A 150 -6.75 -4.99 -4.56
CA ARG A 150 -8.08 -5.65 -4.52
C ARG A 150 -8.26 -6.63 -3.35
N PRO A 151 -7.25 -7.44 -2.95
CA PRO A 151 -7.32 -8.26 -1.75
C PRO A 151 -7.65 -7.47 -0.47
N LEU A 152 -7.35 -6.16 -0.40
CA LEU A 152 -7.73 -5.32 0.75
C LEU A 152 -9.24 -5.21 0.92
N LYS A 153 -10.02 -5.39 -0.17
CA LYS A 153 -11.49 -5.43 -0.10
C LYS A 153 -11.99 -6.60 0.75
N LEU A 154 -11.22 -7.68 0.89
CA LEU A 154 -11.54 -8.78 1.82
C LEU A 154 -11.62 -8.28 3.27
N VAL A 155 -10.76 -7.33 3.66
CA VAL A 155 -10.81 -6.69 4.98
C VAL A 155 -12.11 -5.90 5.14
N SER A 156 -12.57 -5.21 4.10
CA SER A 156 -13.85 -4.49 4.12
C SER A 156 -15.06 -5.44 4.21
N GLY A 157 -14.98 -6.65 3.64
CA GLY A 157 -16.04 -7.65 3.64
C GLY A 157 -16.13 -8.49 4.91
N VAL A 158 -15.02 -8.68 5.64
CA VAL A 158 -14.98 -9.54 6.83
C VAL A 158 -14.81 -8.68 8.10
N PRO A 159 -15.85 -8.54 8.94
CA PRO A 159 -15.83 -7.64 10.10
C PRO A 159 -14.75 -8.02 11.14
N SER A 160 -14.43 -9.30 11.28
CA SER A 160 -13.37 -9.77 12.18
C SER A 160 -12.00 -9.18 11.81
N LEU A 161 -11.70 -9.06 10.51
CA LEU A 161 -10.43 -8.49 10.04
C LEU A 161 -10.38 -6.97 10.28
N GLN A 162 -11.53 -6.29 10.21
CA GLN A 162 -11.62 -4.86 10.51
C GLN A 162 -11.21 -4.55 11.96
N VAL A 163 -11.63 -5.40 12.91
CA VAL A 163 -11.28 -5.25 14.33
C VAL A 163 -9.78 -5.47 14.53
N VAL A 164 -9.21 -6.47 13.87
CA VAL A 164 -7.77 -6.76 13.93
C VAL A 164 -6.97 -5.58 13.37
N LEU A 165 -7.30 -5.07 12.18
CA LEU A 165 -6.57 -3.95 11.58
C LEU A 165 -6.68 -2.67 12.43
N LYS A 166 -7.86 -2.37 12.97
CA LYS A 166 -8.04 -1.24 13.91
C LYS A 166 -7.16 -1.38 15.14
N SER A 167 -6.98 -2.60 15.65
CA SER A 167 -6.13 -2.89 16.80
C SER A 167 -4.65 -2.68 16.46
N ILE A 168 -4.21 -3.12 15.26
CA ILE A 168 -2.86 -2.87 14.75
C ILE A 168 -2.59 -1.38 14.64
N ILE A 169 -3.47 -0.61 14.00
CA ILE A 169 -3.29 0.84 13.83
C ILE A 169 -3.20 1.54 15.20
N LYS A 170 -4.02 1.13 16.17
CA LYS A 170 -3.97 1.69 17.53
C LYS A 170 -2.65 1.35 18.24
N ALA A 171 -2.10 0.17 18.01
CA ALA A 171 -0.80 -0.24 18.56
C ALA A 171 0.39 0.44 17.86
N MET A 172 0.24 0.86 16.60
CA MET A 172 1.29 1.60 15.88
C MET A 172 1.49 3.03 16.38
N ALA A 173 0.43 3.69 16.88
CA ALA A 173 0.51 5.07 17.36
C ALA A 173 1.63 5.32 18.42
N PRO A 174 1.79 4.51 19.48
CA PRO A 174 2.91 4.67 20.41
C PRO A 174 4.28 4.34 19.80
N LEU A 175 4.35 3.40 18.85
CA LEU A 175 5.61 3.05 18.18
C LEU A 175 6.15 4.18 17.32
N LEU A 176 5.29 5.07 16.82
CA LEU A 176 5.69 6.24 16.03
C LEU A 176 6.64 7.16 16.81
N GLN A 177 6.47 7.28 18.13
CA GLN A 177 7.35 8.09 18.98
C GLN A 177 8.76 7.50 19.06
N ILE A 178 8.86 6.18 19.18
CA ILE A 178 10.15 5.45 19.19
C ILE A 178 10.77 5.50 17.79
N GLY A 179 9.96 5.32 16.74
CA GLY A 179 10.40 5.43 15.36
C GLY A 179 10.97 6.79 15.02
N LEU A 180 10.39 7.88 15.55
CA LEU A 180 10.91 9.22 15.39
C LEU A 180 12.30 9.39 16.05
N LEU A 181 12.50 8.83 17.25
CA LEU A 181 13.80 8.85 17.91
C LEU A 181 14.85 8.07 17.12
N VAL A 182 14.50 6.89 16.61
CA VAL A 182 15.40 6.07 15.76
C VAL A 182 15.75 6.81 14.48
N LEU A 183 14.79 7.49 13.84
CA LEU A 183 15.03 8.30 12.65
C LEU A 183 16.06 9.42 12.93
N PHE A 184 15.93 10.13 14.05
CA PHE A 184 16.91 11.14 14.45
C PHE A 184 18.30 10.55 14.67
N ALA A 185 18.40 9.38 15.30
CA ALA A 185 19.67 8.69 15.49
C ALA A 185 20.31 8.30 14.15
N ILE A 186 19.54 7.74 13.21
CA ILE A 186 20.01 7.40 11.87
C ILE A 186 20.54 8.63 11.15
N VAL A 187 19.84 9.77 11.21
CA VAL A 187 20.29 11.02 10.58
C VAL A 187 21.61 11.52 11.17
N ILE A 188 21.77 11.48 12.49
CA ILE A 188 23.01 11.89 13.15
C ILE A 188 24.17 10.99 12.71
N PHE A 189 24.00 9.67 12.74
CA PHE A 189 25.02 8.73 12.29
C PHE A 189 25.31 8.85 10.79
N ALA A 190 24.30 9.14 9.96
CA ALA A 190 24.49 9.36 8.53
C ALA A 190 25.32 10.63 8.25
N ILE A 191 25.07 11.73 8.95
CA ILE A 191 25.89 12.96 8.82
C ILE A 191 27.32 12.69 9.26
N ILE A 192 27.50 12.06 10.42
CA ILE A 192 28.83 11.70 10.92
C ILE A 192 29.55 10.77 9.93
N GLY A 193 28.87 9.75 9.42
CA GLY A 193 29.42 8.80 8.45
C GLY A 193 29.77 9.46 7.12
N LEU A 194 28.96 10.40 6.64
CA LEU A 194 29.26 11.16 5.43
C LEU A 194 30.54 11.99 5.61
N GLU A 195 30.69 12.71 6.72
CA GLU A 195 31.89 13.52 6.98
C GLU A 195 33.16 12.66 7.11
N PHE A 196 33.06 11.45 7.68
CA PHE A 196 34.22 10.57 7.85
C PHE A 196 34.58 9.72 6.62
N TYR A 197 33.58 9.26 5.86
CA TYR A 197 33.77 8.26 4.81
C TYR A 197 33.49 8.79 3.39
N SER A 198 33.17 10.08 3.23
CA SER A 198 33.04 10.69 1.90
C SER A 198 34.35 10.53 1.12
N GLY A 199 34.25 9.94 -0.08
CA GLY A 199 35.40 9.71 -0.97
C GLY A 199 36.28 8.50 -0.61
N ALA A 200 36.14 7.92 0.60
CA ALA A 200 37.03 6.86 1.06
C ALA A 200 36.80 5.50 0.37
N LEU A 201 35.62 5.28 -0.23
CA LEU A 201 35.21 3.98 -0.78
C LEU A 201 35.35 3.87 -2.31
N HIS A 202 36.05 4.82 -2.96
CA HIS A 202 36.28 4.80 -4.41
C HIS A 202 37.63 4.19 -4.83
N LYS A 203 38.40 3.68 -3.86
CA LYS A 203 39.71 3.06 -4.10
C LYS A 203 39.60 1.54 -3.98
N SER A 204 40.06 0.81 -5.00
CA SER A 204 40.15 -0.66 -5.00
C SER A 204 41.48 -1.12 -5.58
N CYS A 205 41.85 -2.39 -5.38
CA CYS A 205 43.05 -2.98 -5.96
C CYS A 205 42.82 -3.32 -7.44
N TYR A 206 43.63 -2.76 -8.34
CA TYR A 206 43.62 -3.04 -9.77
C TYR A 206 44.90 -3.75 -10.20
N SER A 207 44.82 -4.65 -11.18
CA SER A 207 45.96 -5.41 -11.69
C SER A 207 47.01 -4.49 -12.32
N LEU A 208 48.29 -4.84 -12.15
CA LEU A 208 49.40 -4.16 -12.84
C LEU A 208 49.45 -4.47 -14.34
N GLU A 209 48.82 -5.57 -14.78
CA GLU A 209 48.80 -5.99 -16.19
C GLU A 209 47.63 -5.35 -16.97
N ASP A 210 46.46 -5.20 -16.34
CA ASP A 210 45.28 -4.56 -16.90
C ASP A 210 44.66 -3.56 -15.90
N ALA A 211 44.73 -2.28 -16.25
CA ALA A 211 44.24 -1.18 -15.40
C ALA A 211 42.71 -1.14 -15.26
N PHE A 212 41.95 -1.96 -16.01
CA PHE A 212 40.49 -2.06 -15.89
C PHE A 212 40.03 -3.30 -15.13
N GLU A 213 40.93 -4.21 -14.77
CA GLU A 213 40.62 -5.42 -14.04
C GLU A 213 40.82 -5.20 -12.53
N ILE A 214 39.73 -5.34 -11.77
CA ILE A 214 39.76 -5.29 -10.31
C ILE A 214 40.23 -6.65 -9.79
N VAL A 215 41.25 -6.64 -8.95
CA VAL A 215 41.74 -7.86 -8.28
C VAL A 215 40.88 -8.08 -7.03
N GLU A 216 40.16 -9.20 -7.02
CA GLU A 216 39.30 -9.59 -5.90
C GLU A 216 40.13 -10.33 -4.84
N GLU A 217 40.33 -9.71 -3.67
CA GLU A 217 40.86 -10.41 -2.50
C GLU A 217 39.70 -11.04 -1.71
N GLY A 218 39.27 -12.24 -2.13
CA GLY A 218 38.16 -12.99 -1.53
C GLY A 218 37.00 -13.23 -2.50
N ASP A 219 35.76 -13.08 -2.04
CA ASP A 219 34.55 -13.27 -2.85
C ASP A 219 34.06 -11.97 -3.53
N MET A 220 34.56 -10.80 -3.10
CA MET A 220 34.08 -9.48 -3.52
C MET A 220 35.23 -8.46 -3.52
N PRO A 221 35.17 -7.42 -4.37
CA PRO A 221 36.13 -6.31 -4.35
C PRO A 221 35.99 -5.49 -3.06
N THR A 222 37.12 -5.10 -2.47
CA THR A 222 37.21 -4.40 -1.18
C THR A 222 37.96 -3.07 -1.31
N PRO A 223 37.62 -2.07 -0.48
CA PRO A 223 38.31 -0.78 -0.50
C PRO A 223 39.75 -0.92 -0.01
N CYS A 224 40.69 -0.30 -0.72
CA CYS A 224 42.12 -0.30 -0.37
C CYS A 224 42.59 1.04 0.20
N TYR A 225 43.64 0.98 1.01
CA TYR A 225 44.38 2.15 1.49
C TYR A 225 45.68 2.29 0.70
N ASP A 226 45.99 3.51 0.29
CA ASP A 226 47.20 3.83 -0.47
C ASP A 226 48.35 4.10 0.50
N ASP A 227 49.45 3.35 0.36
CA ASP A 227 50.60 3.38 1.24
C ASP A 227 51.76 4.24 0.73
N ASP A 228 51.69 4.73 -0.52
CA ASP A 228 52.76 5.55 -1.15
C ASP A 228 53.02 6.85 -0.37
N ASP A 229 52.02 7.34 0.37
CA ASP A 229 52.10 8.51 1.27
C ASP A 229 52.71 8.20 2.67
N THR A 230 53.02 6.94 3.00
CA THR A 230 53.26 6.51 4.39
C THR A 230 54.63 5.88 4.69
N MET A 231 55.69 6.27 3.96
CA MET A 231 57.07 5.86 4.34
C MET A 231 57.50 6.26 5.77
N ASN A 232 56.74 7.09 6.49
CA ASN A 232 57.04 7.52 7.87
C ASN A 232 55.82 7.60 8.82
N VAL A 233 54.67 6.99 8.49
CA VAL A 233 53.44 7.07 9.30
C VAL A 233 53.01 5.68 9.72
N GLU A 234 52.76 5.48 11.01
CA GLU A 234 52.14 4.23 11.51
C GLU A 234 50.78 4.05 10.84
N LEU A 235 50.62 2.98 10.06
CA LEU A 235 49.37 2.71 9.36
C LEU A 235 48.21 2.56 10.37
N PRO A 236 47.02 3.11 10.08
CA PRO A 236 45.85 2.89 10.92
C PRO A 236 45.54 1.40 11.05
N ALA A 237 45.23 0.94 12.27
CA ALA A 237 44.91 -0.47 12.49
C ALA A 237 43.66 -0.89 11.71
N GLY A 238 43.77 -1.93 10.89
CA GLY A 238 42.65 -2.50 10.12
C GLY A 238 42.50 -1.98 8.69
N VAL A 239 43.49 -1.28 8.15
CA VAL A 239 43.53 -0.92 6.71
C VAL A 239 43.85 -2.14 5.85
N HIS A 240 43.25 -2.19 4.65
CA HIS A 240 43.53 -3.19 3.64
C HIS A 240 44.59 -2.65 2.67
N LEU A 241 45.63 -3.44 2.40
CA LEU A 241 46.73 -3.09 1.51
C LEU A 241 46.71 -4.04 0.32
N CYS A 242 46.84 -3.50 -0.88
CA CYS A 242 46.97 -4.31 -2.09
C CYS A 242 48.34 -5.01 -2.13
N ASN A 243 48.41 -6.20 -2.73
CA ASN A 243 49.69 -6.87 -2.98
C ASN A 243 50.51 -6.10 -4.04
N HIS A 244 51.59 -5.43 -3.62
CA HIS A 244 52.45 -4.60 -4.48
C HIS A 244 53.03 -5.29 -5.73
N ASN A 245 53.11 -6.62 -5.74
CA ASN A 245 53.65 -7.37 -6.88
C ASN A 245 52.60 -7.63 -7.98
N GLU A 246 51.31 -7.55 -7.66
CA GLU A 246 50.22 -7.97 -8.54
C GLU A 246 49.21 -6.84 -8.79
N SER A 247 48.99 -5.97 -7.80
CA SER A 247 47.98 -4.92 -7.86
C SER A 247 48.43 -3.60 -7.21
N ALA A 248 47.79 -2.51 -7.65
CA ALA A 248 47.96 -1.17 -7.11
C ALA A 248 46.61 -0.61 -6.63
N CYS A 249 46.63 0.22 -5.59
CA CYS A 249 45.43 0.87 -5.06
C CYS A 249 45.07 2.10 -5.91
N ILE A 250 43.94 2.09 -6.62
CA ILE A 250 43.57 3.15 -7.58
C ILE A 250 42.14 3.66 -7.30
N GLU A 251 41.96 4.98 -7.35
CA GLU A 251 40.68 5.68 -7.21
C GLU A 251 39.85 5.68 -8.52
N GLN A 252 39.46 4.50 -9.00
CA GLN A 252 38.62 4.33 -10.19
C GLN A 252 37.35 3.51 -9.92
N TRP A 253 37.16 3.05 -8.70
CA TRP A 253 36.07 2.16 -8.36
C TRP A 253 34.77 2.94 -8.14
N GLU A 254 33.69 2.49 -8.79
CA GLU A 254 32.35 3.10 -8.63
C GLU A 254 31.86 3.00 -7.18
N GLY A 255 32.24 1.91 -6.49
CA GLY A 255 32.00 1.69 -5.07
C GLY A 255 31.58 0.24 -4.77
N PRO A 256 31.49 -0.14 -3.48
CA PRO A 256 31.00 -1.45 -3.06
C PRO A 256 29.59 -1.74 -3.59
N ASN A 257 29.27 -2.98 -3.95
CA ASN A 257 27.92 -3.42 -4.36
C ASN A 257 27.31 -2.65 -5.57
N PHE A 258 28.13 -2.30 -6.57
CA PHE A 258 27.70 -1.60 -7.78
C PHE A 258 27.28 -0.13 -7.57
N GLY A 259 27.89 0.54 -6.57
CA GLY A 259 27.67 1.96 -6.22
C GLY A 259 26.79 2.15 -4.99
#